data_AF-A0A3Q7ITV3-F1
#
_entry.id   AF-A0A3Q7ITV3-F1
#
_cell.length_a   1.000
_cell.length_b   1.000
_cell.length_c   1.000
_cell.angle_alpha   90.00
_cell.angle_beta   90.00
_cell.angle_gamma   90.00
#
_symmetry.space_group_name_H-M   'P 1'
#
loop_
_entity.id
_entity.type
_entity.pdbx_description
1 polymer ?
#
loop_
_entity_poly.entity_id
_entity_poly.type
_entity_poly.pdbx_seq_one_letter_code
_entity_poly.pdbx_strand_id
1 'polypeptide(L)'
;MASDSDDGNFISALGAFKCRLLYANVSYDHMVGWRTSSIRRETELCKPPRRSLDGYKHVVDMEYCSAVPSEGPHFPPEAAKAKEAAQNAPSMQNTLEYHEIMEEEMIRGLQQVSWKKVDVSFHSAFWPFSAHNNIHVKNEWFHNAGAGVIAHVADHIKQQEKQQECSLFITASL
;
A
#
# COMPACT_ATOMS: atom_id res chain seq x y z
N MET A 1 -9.82 9.01 6.06
CA MET A 1 -8.82 7.93 5.83
C MET A 1 -7.44 8.26 6.40
N ALA A 2 -7.09 9.52 6.66
CA ALA A 2 -5.82 9.88 7.30
C ALA A 2 -5.87 9.85 8.85
N SER A 3 -7.06 9.81 9.44
CA SER A 3 -7.28 9.78 10.88
C SER A 3 -8.64 9.17 11.23
N ASP A 4 -8.83 8.92 12.52
CA ASP A 4 -10.14 8.67 13.12
C ASP A 4 -10.93 9.98 13.22
N SER A 5 -12.25 9.89 13.12
CA SER A 5 -13.19 11.02 13.25
C SER A 5 -14.52 10.54 13.81
N ASP A 6 -15.45 11.47 14.08
CA ASP A 6 -16.80 11.15 14.55
C ASP A 6 -17.58 10.26 13.57
N ASP A 7 -17.28 10.34 12.27
CA ASP A 7 -17.86 9.51 11.22
C ASP A 7 -17.30 8.08 11.21
N GLY A 8 -16.20 7.82 11.92
CA GLY A 8 -15.63 6.49 12.06
C GLY A 8 -14.14 6.47 12.40
N ASN A 9 -13.74 5.35 13.02
CA ASN A 9 -12.37 5.15 13.49
C ASN A 9 -11.54 4.36 12.47
N PHE A 10 -11.23 4.98 11.32
CA PHE A 10 -10.55 4.31 10.21
C PHE A 10 -9.15 3.75 10.57
N ILE A 11 -8.28 4.56 11.19
CA ILE A 11 -6.92 4.14 11.57
C ILE A 11 -6.98 3.12 12.71
N SER A 12 -7.85 3.33 13.71
CA SER A 12 -8.03 2.34 14.77
C SER A 12 -8.58 1.01 14.23
N ALA A 13 -9.51 1.04 13.29
CA ALA A 13 -10.03 -0.17 12.65
C ALA A 13 -8.95 -0.92 11.88
N LEU A 14 -8.08 -0.21 11.13
CA LEU A 14 -6.89 -0.80 10.53
C LEU A 14 -5.95 -1.40 11.58
N GLY A 15 -5.75 -0.70 12.70
CA GLY A 15 -4.95 -1.14 13.84
C GLY A 15 -5.45 -2.44 14.48
N ALA A 16 -6.77 -2.69 14.45
CA ALA A 16 -7.38 -3.87 15.03
C ALA A 16 -7.07 -5.17 14.26
N PHE A 17 -6.68 -5.09 12.99
CA PHE A 17 -6.25 -6.27 12.23
C PHE A 17 -4.92 -6.79 12.77
N LYS A 18 -4.85 -8.08 13.11
CA LYS A 18 -3.59 -8.71 13.55
C LYS A 18 -2.53 -8.71 12.47
N CYS A 19 -2.96 -8.76 11.21
CA CYS A 19 -2.05 -8.69 10.08
C CYS A 19 -2.50 -7.67 9.05
N ARG A 20 -1.54 -6.87 8.58
CA ARG A 20 -1.72 -5.82 7.58
C ARG A 20 -0.68 -5.99 6.50
N LEU A 21 -1.10 -6.50 5.34
CA LEU A 21 -0.25 -6.66 4.17
C LEU A 21 -0.65 -5.63 3.12
N LEU A 22 0.34 -4.99 2.52
CA LEU A 22 0.17 -4.07 1.40
C LEU A 22 0.92 -4.62 0.20
N TYR A 23 0.26 -4.69 -0.95
CA TYR A 23 0.90 -5.01 -2.22
C TYR A 23 0.95 -3.75 -3.06
N ALA A 24 2.16 -3.34 -3.44
CA ALA A 24 2.37 -2.15 -4.24
C ALA A 24 3.22 -2.50 -5.45
N ASN A 25 2.78 -2.07 -6.63
CA ASN A 25 3.67 -2.13 -7.78
C ASN A 25 4.63 -0.95 -7.76
N VAL A 26 5.91 -1.25 -7.79
CA VAL A 26 6.99 -0.26 -7.70
C VAL A 26 7.63 0.04 -9.05
N SER A 27 7.00 -0.40 -10.15
CA SER A 27 7.48 -0.15 -11.51
C SER A 27 6.36 -0.19 -12.55
N TYR A 28 6.45 0.63 -13.59
CA TYR A 28 5.56 0.59 -14.76
C TYR A 28 4.05 0.78 -14.46
N ASP A 29 3.67 1.18 -13.24
CA ASP A 29 2.28 1.49 -12.87
C ASP A 29 2.08 2.99 -12.67
N HIS A 30 1.92 3.74 -13.75
CA HIS A 30 1.64 5.18 -13.66
C HIS A 30 0.15 5.49 -13.46
N MET A 31 -0.72 4.47 -13.37
CA MET A 31 -2.16 4.68 -13.28
C MET A 31 -2.64 4.99 -11.87
N VAL A 32 -1.83 4.67 -10.86
CA VAL A 32 -2.05 5.06 -9.47
C VAL A 32 -0.86 5.88 -8.96
N GLY A 33 -1.12 6.85 -8.08
CA GLY A 33 -0.04 7.57 -7.40
C GLY A 33 0.83 6.60 -6.59
N TRP A 34 2.10 6.46 -6.94
CA TRP A 34 3.03 5.56 -6.25
C TRP A 34 3.12 5.84 -4.76
N ARG A 35 2.99 7.12 -4.38
CA ARG A 35 3.12 7.57 -3.00
C ARG A 35 2.10 6.89 -2.09
N THR A 36 0.83 6.96 -2.51
CA THR A 36 -0.29 6.41 -1.76
C THR A 36 -0.37 4.90 -1.87
N SER A 37 -0.11 4.32 -3.04
CA SER A 37 -0.19 2.86 -3.24
C SER A 37 0.87 2.08 -2.46
N SER A 38 2.06 2.65 -2.30
CA SER A 38 3.16 2.04 -1.53
C SER A 38 3.22 2.49 -0.07
N ILE A 39 2.43 3.49 0.31
CA ILE A 39 2.53 4.18 1.61
C ILE A 39 3.99 4.62 1.84
N ARG A 40 4.60 5.25 0.83
CA ARG A 40 5.98 5.77 0.83
C ARG A 40 6.04 7.11 0.12
N ARG A 41 6.85 8.03 0.59
CA ARG A 41 7.17 9.26 -0.16
C ARG A 41 7.99 8.91 -1.39
N GLU A 42 8.03 9.80 -2.37
CA GLU A 42 8.86 9.58 -3.57
C GLU A 42 10.35 9.40 -3.22
N THR A 43 10.84 10.12 -2.21
CA THR A 43 12.20 9.98 -1.67
C THR A 43 12.44 8.65 -0.96
N GLU A 44 11.38 7.95 -0.56
CA GLU A 44 11.41 6.65 0.12
C GLU A 44 11.20 5.48 -0.87
N LEU A 45 10.84 5.76 -2.13
CA LEU A 45 10.68 4.74 -3.16
C LEU A 45 12.05 4.22 -3.59
N CYS A 46 12.42 3.04 -3.12
CA CYS A 46 13.60 2.34 -3.60
C CYS A 46 13.41 1.88 -5.05
N LYS A 47 14.50 1.85 -5.83
CA LYS A 47 14.47 1.19 -7.13
C LYS A 47 14.25 -0.32 -6.90
N PRO A 48 13.22 -0.94 -7.48
CA PRO A 48 12.96 -2.36 -7.24
C PRO A 48 14.17 -3.21 -7.61
N PRO A 49 14.56 -4.16 -6.76
CA PRO A 49 15.59 -5.11 -7.12
C PRO A 49 15.09 -5.96 -8.29
N ARG A 50 15.99 -6.28 -9.22
CA ARG A 50 15.69 -7.15 -10.38
C ARG A 50 15.82 -8.62 -10.00
N ARG A 51 15.18 -9.03 -8.90
CA ARG A 51 15.16 -10.40 -8.38
C ARG A 51 13.74 -10.82 -8.05
N SER A 52 13.48 -12.11 -8.08
CA SER A 52 12.23 -12.68 -7.56
C SER A 52 12.45 -13.16 -6.12
N LEU A 53 11.43 -13.00 -5.27
CA LEU A 53 11.43 -13.43 -3.88
C LEU A 53 10.60 -14.71 -3.73
N ASP A 54 11.08 -15.65 -2.91
CA ASP A 54 10.36 -16.87 -2.49
C ASP A 54 9.77 -17.71 -3.64
N GLY A 55 10.39 -17.64 -4.83
CA GLY A 55 9.92 -18.35 -6.04
C GLY A 55 8.79 -17.66 -6.80
N TYR A 56 8.28 -16.52 -6.32
CA TYR A 56 7.24 -15.76 -7.00
C TYR A 56 7.86 -14.73 -7.95
N LYS A 57 7.73 -14.99 -9.26
CA LYS A 57 8.42 -14.25 -10.32
C LYS A 57 8.36 -12.73 -10.21
N HIS A 58 7.20 -12.19 -9.82
CA HIS A 58 6.93 -10.75 -9.82
C HIS A 58 6.92 -10.11 -8.43
N VAL A 59 7.09 -10.89 -7.36
CA VAL A 59 7.33 -10.35 -6.02
C VAL A 59 8.82 -10.11 -5.89
N VAL A 60 9.23 -8.87 -5.65
CA VAL A 60 10.65 -8.49 -5.73
C VAL A 60 11.26 -8.13 -4.38
N ASP A 61 10.44 -7.65 -3.46
CA ASP A 61 10.87 -7.34 -2.10
C ASP A 61 9.70 -7.45 -1.11
N MET A 62 10.07 -7.63 0.16
CA MET A 62 9.13 -7.72 1.25
C MET A 62 9.76 -7.17 2.52
N GLU A 63 9.11 -6.18 3.11
CA GLU A 63 9.62 -5.46 4.25
C GLU A 63 8.55 -5.34 5.33
N TYR A 64 8.95 -5.52 6.58
CA TYR A 64 8.11 -5.15 7.72
C TYR A 64 8.46 -3.73 8.17
N CYS A 65 7.52 -2.80 7.99
CA CYS A 65 7.64 -1.43 8.46
C CYS A 65 6.91 -1.28 9.79
N SER A 66 7.63 -0.85 10.83
CA SER A 66 7.05 -0.51 12.12
C SER A 66 6.13 0.71 12.03
N ALA A 67 5.17 0.78 12.94
CA ALA A 67 4.32 1.95 13.11
C ALA A 67 5.18 3.19 13.44
N VAL A 68 4.85 4.31 12.81
CA VAL A 68 5.44 5.62 13.06
C VAL A 68 4.49 6.40 13.97
N PRO A 69 4.90 6.78 15.19
CA PRO A 69 4.08 7.62 16.05
C PRO A 69 3.72 8.93 15.34
N SER A 70 2.45 9.33 15.45
CA SER A 70 1.98 10.63 14.96
C SER A 70 1.14 11.29 16.04
N GLU A 71 1.22 12.62 16.14
CA GLU A 71 0.43 13.42 17.09
C GLU A 71 -1.04 13.59 16.65
N GLY A 72 -1.55 12.68 15.81
CA GLY A 72 -2.88 12.75 15.20
C GLY A 72 -2.89 13.35 13.79
N PRO A 73 -4.08 13.60 13.22
CA PRO A 73 -4.21 14.30 11.94
C PRO A 73 -3.64 15.70 12.04
N HIS A 74 -2.83 16.09 11.07
CA HIS A 74 -2.25 17.42 11.04
C HIS A 74 -2.53 18.02 9.67
N PHE A 75 -3.79 18.37 9.42
CA PHE A 75 -4.13 19.13 8.23
C PHE A 75 -3.58 20.55 8.39
N PRO A 76 -2.53 20.93 7.63
CA PRO A 76 -1.99 22.28 7.74
C PRO A 76 -3.06 23.29 7.29
N PRO A 77 -3.12 24.51 7.83
CA PRO A 77 -4.04 25.56 7.36
C PRO A 77 -3.95 25.78 5.84
N GLU A 78 -2.79 25.52 5.26
CA GLU A 78 -2.50 25.52 3.83
C GLU A 78 -3.37 24.52 3.05
N ALA A 79 -3.75 23.38 3.65
CA ALA A 79 -4.61 22.37 3.01
C ALA A 79 -5.99 22.94 2.64
N ALA A 80 -6.58 23.74 3.53
CA ALA A 80 -7.89 24.36 3.28
C ALA A 80 -7.79 25.40 2.15
N LYS A 81 -6.71 26.19 2.14
CA LYS A 81 -6.44 27.18 1.09
C LYS A 81 -6.19 26.52 -0.27
N ALA A 82 -5.38 25.46 -0.30
CA ALA A 82 -5.09 24.71 -1.52
C ALA A 82 -6.36 24.04 -2.07
N LYS A 83 -7.20 23.48 -1.19
CA LYS A 83 -8.50 22.92 -1.57
C LYS A 83 -9.42 23.99 -2.19
N GLU A 84 -9.55 25.14 -1.54
CA GLU A 84 -10.36 26.24 -2.04
C GLU A 84 -9.84 26.77 -3.38
N ALA A 85 -8.52 26.94 -3.52
CA ALA A 85 -7.89 27.36 -4.77
C ALA A 85 -8.13 26.36 -5.92
N ALA A 86 -8.01 25.06 -5.64
CA ALA A 86 -8.28 24.01 -6.62
C ALA A 86 -9.77 23.95 -7.04
N GLN A 87 -10.69 24.30 -6.15
CA GLN A 87 -12.13 24.34 -6.44
C GLN A 87 -12.55 25.61 -7.18
N ASN A 88 -12.07 26.77 -6.75
CA ASN A 88 -12.48 28.07 -7.30
C ASN A 88 -11.79 28.38 -8.65
N ALA A 89 -10.52 28.01 -8.79
CA ALA A 89 -9.73 28.22 -9.98
C ALA A 89 -8.88 26.97 -10.30
N PRO A 90 -9.50 25.91 -10.88
CA PRO A 90 -8.82 24.68 -11.20
C PRO A 90 -7.68 24.94 -12.18
N SER A 91 -6.45 24.71 -11.72
CA SER A 91 -5.24 24.73 -12.54
C SER A 91 -4.40 23.51 -12.22
N MET A 92 -3.48 23.15 -13.12
CA MET A 92 -2.56 22.02 -12.88
C MET A 92 -1.79 22.23 -11.57
N GLN A 93 -1.34 23.46 -11.30
CA GLN A 93 -0.59 23.80 -10.11
C GLN A 93 -1.42 23.70 -8.83
N ASN A 94 -2.60 24.34 -8.80
CA ASN A 94 -3.46 24.34 -7.59
C ASN A 94 -3.96 22.93 -7.26
N THR A 95 -4.25 22.13 -8.30
CA THR A 95 -4.67 20.74 -8.14
C THR A 95 -3.53 19.88 -7.59
N LEU A 96 -2.32 20.07 -8.13
CA LEU A 96 -1.13 19.32 -7.68
C LEU A 96 -0.81 19.66 -6.22
N GLU A 97 -0.78 20.94 -5.86
CA GLU A 97 -0.50 21.38 -4.48
C GLU A 97 -1.51 20.79 -3.49
N TYR A 98 -2.80 20.84 -3.81
CA TYR A 98 -3.83 20.21 -2.99
C TYR A 98 -3.62 18.69 -2.86
N HIS A 99 -3.35 18.00 -3.97
CA HIS A 99 -3.12 16.56 -3.95
C HIS A 99 -1.88 16.18 -3.15
N GLU A 100 -0.76 16.88 -3.29
CA GLU A 100 0.46 16.62 -2.52
C GLU A 100 0.22 16.73 -1.01
N ILE A 101 -0.48 17.77 -0.56
CA ILE A 101 -0.82 17.94 0.87
C ILE A 101 -1.72 16.79 1.35
N MET A 102 -2.70 16.37 0.54
CA MET A 102 -3.60 15.26 0.89
C MET A 102 -2.87 13.91 0.91
N GLU A 103 -2.00 13.65 -0.06
CA GLU A 103 -1.20 12.42 -0.13
C GLU A 103 -0.25 12.30 1.06
N GLU A 104 0.39 13.39 1.48
CA GLU A 104 1.26 13.39 2.66
C GLU A 104 0.49 13.09 3.94
N GLU A 105 -0.68 13.70 4.15
CA GLU A 105 -1.50 13.40 5.32
C GLU A 105 -2.04 11.95 5.30
N MET A 106 -2.39 11.42 4.12
CA MET A 106 -2.75 10.01 3.98
C MET A 106 -1.58 9.08 4.31
N ILE A 107 -0.38 9.35 3.82
CA ILE A 107 0.82 8.56 4.12
C ILE A 107 1.10 8.59 5.61
N ARG A 108 1.10 9.78 6.25
CA ARG A 108 1.33 9.91 7.69
C ARG A 108 0.28 9.15 8.50
N GLY A 109 -0.99 9.28 8.14
CA GLY A 109 -2.09 8.54 8.75
C GLY A 109 -1.89 7.03 8.69
N LEU A 110 -1.66 6.51 7.49
CA LEU A 110 -1.48 5.07 7.27
C LEU A 110 -0.21 4.54 7.93
N GLN A 111 0.86 5.34 8.05
CA GLN A 111 2.11 4.94 8.73
C GLN A 111 1.94 4.79 10.26
N GLN A 112 0.83 5.21 10.87
CA GLN A 112 0.56 5.05 12.31
C GLN A 112 0.36 3.58 12.74
N VAL A 113 0.15 2.68 11.79
CA VAL A 113 0.07 1.23 12.03
C VAL A 113 1.21 0.53 11.30
N SER A 114 1.62 -0.63 11.80
CA SER A 114 2.67 -1.41 11.14
C SER A 114 2.15 -2.07 9.86
N TRP A 115 3.03 -2.20 8.86
CA TRP A 115 2.69 -2.82 7.58
C TRP A 115 3.74 -3.85 7.20
N LYS A 116 3.28 -4.98 6.67
CA LYS A 116 4.11 -5.85 5.85
C LYS A 116 3.93 -5.43 4.38
N LYS A 117 4.89 -4.69 3.84
CA LYS A 117 4.85 -4.17 2.48
C LYS A 117 5.48 -5.19 1.53
N VAL A 118 4.79 -5.48 0.45
CA VAL A 118 5.22 -6.40 -0.60
C VAL A 118 5.32 -5.60 -1.89
N ASP A 119 6.54 -5.51 -2.40
CA ASP A 119 6.83 -4.79 -3.62
C ASP A 119 6.74 -5.76 -4.80
N VAL A 120 5.93 -5.38 -5.79
CA VAL A 120 5.68 -6.14 -7.01
C VAL A 120 6.32 -5.42 -8.18
N SER A 121 6.90 -6.16 -9.12
CA SER A 121 7.39 -5.60 -10.37
C SER A 121 7.13 -6.52 -11.57
N PHE A 122 6.55 -5.93 -12.61
CA PHE A 122 6.31 -6.58 -13.89
C PHE A 122 7.40 -6.29 -14.93
N HIS A 123 8.60 -5.88 -14.50
CA HIS A 123 9.71 -5.57 -15.41
C HIS A 123 10.10 -6.73 -16.34
N SER A 124 9.80 -7.98 -15.95
CA SER A 124 10.08 -9.20 -16.71
C SER A 124 8.84 -9.77 -17.44
N ALA A 125 7.71 -9.06 -17.41
CA ALA A 125 6.51 -9.43 -18.15
C ALA A 125 6.60 -8.98 -19.62
N PHE A 126 5.85 -9.64 -20.49
CA PHE A 126 5.82 -9.31 -21.92
C PHE A 126 5.26 -7.90 -22.19
N TRP A 127 4.31 -7.46 -21.37
CA TRP A 127 3.75 -6.11 -21.41
C TRP A 127 3.80 -5.44 -20.04
N PRO A 128 4.95 -4.85 -19.65
CA PRO A 128 5.13 -4.27 -18.32
C PRO A 128 4.15 -3.13 -18.02
N PHE A 129 3.71 -2.37 -19.02
CA PHE A 129 2.79 -1.24 -18.87
C PHE A 129 1.36 -1.63 -18.43
N SER A 130 0.99 -2.92 -18.52
CA SER A 130 -0.26 -3.46 -17.97
C SER A 130 -0.15 -3.84 -16.50
N ALA A 131 0.91 -3.39 -15.84
CA ALA A 131 1.30 -3.65 -14.47
C ALA A 131 0.13 -3.58 -13.46
N HIS A 132 -0.67 -2.53 -13.54
CA HIS A 132 -1.84 -2.32 -12.70
C HIS A 132 -2.95 -3.36 -12.92
N ASN A 133 -3.17 -3.78 -14.16
CA ASN A 133 -4.16 -4.81 -14.45
C ASN A 133 -3.60 -6.20 -14.13
N ASN A 134 -2.29 -6.38 -14.25
CA ASN A 134 -1.59 -7.60 -13.88
C ASN A 134 -1.68 -7.84 -12.38
N ILE A 135 -1.40 -6.87 -11.51
CA ILE A 135 -1.40 -7.10 -10.05
C ILE A 135 -2.75 -7.62 -9.52
N HIS A 136 -3.86 -7.25 -10.15
CA HIS A 136 -5.21 -7.73 -9.83
C HIS A 136 -5.69 -8.91 -10.69
N VAL A 137 -4.94 -9.31 -11.72
CA VAL A 137 -5.34 -10.32 -12.72
C VAL A 137 -6.75 -10.02 -13.28
N LYS A 138 -6.95 -8.78 -13.75
CA LYS A 138 -8.29 -8.30 -14.18
C LYS A 138 -8.95 -9.15 -15.28
N ASN A 139 -8.14 -9.81 -16.10
CA ASN A 139 -8.58 -10.79 -17.09
C ASN A 139 -7.53 -11.89 -17.12
N GLU A 140 -7.92 -13.13 -16.81
CA GLU A 140 -6.98 -14.25 -16.67
C GLU A 140 -6.19 -14.54 -17.94
N TRP A 141 -6.75 -14.27 -19.13
CA TRP A 141 -6.07 -14.52 -20.40
C TRP A 141 -4.99 -13.47 -20.70
N PHE A 142 -5.27 -12.19 -20.43
CA PHE A 142 -4.37 -11.09 -20.76
C PHE A 142 -3.44 -10.66 -19.61
N HIS A 143 -3.85 -10.90 -18.37
CA HIS A 143 -3.18 -10.40 -17.16
C HIS A 143 -2.62 -11.52 -16.28
N ASN A 144 -2.39 -12.71 -16.88
CA ASN A 144 -1.87 -13.89 -16.20
C ASN A 144 -0.51 -13.68 -15.52
N ALA A 145 0.27 -12.68 -15.96
CA ALA A 145 1.54 -12.33 -15.32
C ALA A 145 1.39 -12.06 -13.81
N GLY A 146 0.22 -11.61 -13.35
CA GLY A 146 -0.05 -11.43 -11.92
C GLY A 146 -0.43 -12.68 -11.14
N ALA A 147 -0.62 -13.84 -11.78
CA ALA A 147 -1.07 -15.05 -11.09
C ALA A 147 -0.15 -15.44 -9.92
N GLY A 148 1.17 -15.23 -10.08
CA GLY A 148 2.14 -15.45 -9.00
C GLY A 148 1.94 -14.50 -7.81
N VAL A 149 1.49 -13.26 -8.04
CA VAL A 149 1.17 -12.32 -6.96
C VAL A 149 -0.06 -12.79 -6.19
N ILE A 150 -1.11 -13.24 -6.89
CA ILE A 150 -2.32 -13.78 -6.25
C ILE A 150 -2.01 -15.06 -5.46
N ALA A 151 -1.17 -15.95 -6.00
CA ALA A 151 -0.70 -17.12 -5.28
C ALA A 151 0.05 -16.73 -3.99
N HIS A 152 0.95 -15.75 -4.06
CA HIS A 152 1.67 -15.24 -2.89
C HIS A 152 0.73 -14.64 -1.83
N VAL A 153 -0.32 -13.91 -2.24
CA VAL A 153 -1.38 -13.44 -1.33
C VAL A 153 -2.06 -14.61 -0.63
N ALA A 154 -2.52 -15.61 -1.39
CA ALA A 154 -3.24 -16.76 -0.85
C ALA A 154 -2.36 -17.58 0.10
N ASP A 155 -1.09 -17.78 -0.23
CA ASP A 155 -0.15 -18.51 0.60
C ASP A 155 0.15 -17.77 1.91
N HIS A 156 0.21 -16.44 1.89
CA HIS A 156 0.34 -15.66 3.13
C HIS A 156 -0.89 -15.75 4.03
N ILE A 157 -2.10 -15.71 3.47
CA ILE A 157 -3.33 -15.88 4.26
C ILE A 157 -3.33 -17.26 4.93
N LYS A 158 -3.03 -18.33 4.16
CA LYS A 158 -2.94 -19.70 4.70
C LYS A 158 -1.86 -19.85 5.77
N GLN A 159 -0.70 -19.21 5.59
CA GLN A 159 0.37 -19.25 6.59
C GLN A 159 -0.05 -18.55 7.89
N GLN A 160 -0.79 -17.44 7.81
CA GLN A 160 -1.31 -16.73 8.98
C GLN A 160 -2.34 -17.55 9.74
N GLU A 161 -3.27 -18.19 9.04
CA GLU A 161 -4.27 -19.09 9.65
C GLU A 161 -3.58 -20.22 10.42
N LYS A 162 -2.59 -20.88 9.80
CA LYS A 162 -1.80 -21.94 10.45
C LYS A 162 -1.02 -21.45 11.66
N GLN A 163 -0.39 -20.27 11.58
CA GLN A 163 0.33 -19.68 12.71
C GLN A 163 -0.62 -19.35 13.86
N GLN A 164 -1.84 -18.88 13.56
CA GLN A 164 -2.85 -18.61 14.57
C GLN A 164 -3.36 -19.90 15.23
N GLU A 165 -3.59 -20.96 14.47
CA GLU A 165 -3.92 -22.29 15.00
C GLU A 165 -2.80 -22.82 15.90
N CYS A 166 -1.55 -22.85 15.42
CA CYS A 166 -0.40 -23.30 16.22
C CYS A 166 -0.19 -22.48 17.51
N SER A 167 -0.40 -21.16 17.46
CA SER A 167 -0.29 -20.30 18.64
C SER A 167 -1.38 -20.60 19.69
N LEU A 168 -2.60 -20.95 19.26
CA LEU A 168 -3.66 -21.39 20.17
C LEU A 168 -3.32 -22.73 20.83
N PHE A 169 -2.71 -23.67 20.09
CA PHE A 169 -2.30 -24.97 20.64
C PHE A 169 -1.15 -24.88 21.65
N ILE A 170 -0.21 -23.95 21.47
CA ILE A 170 0.90 -23.75 22.42
C ILE A 170 0.41 -23.06 23.72
N THR A 171 -0.66 -22.26 23.65
CA THR A 171 -1.19 -21.53 24.82
C THR A 171 -2.06 -22.41 25.72
N ALA A 172 -2.50 -23.58 25.26
CA ALA A 172 -3.37 -24.51 26.01
C ALA A 172 -2.63 -25.47 26.95
N SER A 173 -1.40 -25.17 27.37
CA SER A 173 -0.65 -25.94 28.37
C SER A 173 -0.43 -25.11 29.64
N LEU A 174 -1.45 -25.04 30.49
CA LEU A 174 -1.35 -24.69 31.92
C LEU A 174 -2.31 -25.56 32.71
#